data_AF-A0AB35C3J6-F1
#
_entry.id   AF-A0AB35C3J6-F1
#
_cell.length_a   1.000
_cell.length_b   1.000
_cell.length_c   1.000
_cell.angle_alpha   90.00
_cell.angle_beta   90.00
_cell.angle_gamma   90.00
#
_symmetry.space_group_name_H-M   'P 1'
#
loop_
_entity.id
_entity.type
_entity.pdbx_description
1 polymer ?
#
loop_
_entity_poly.entity_id
_entity_poly.type
_entity_poly.pdbx_seq_one_letter_code
_entity_poly.pdbx_strand_id
1 'polypeptide(L)'
;MDIQTAKQIKIADYLHSLGFSPVKQQGINLWYKSPLREETEASFKVNTERNQWYDFALGKGGNIIALAQELYCSDHVPYLLQKIEEQTPRIRPVSFSFGKQSSSEPSFQQLEIVPLSSPALLAYLQERGINIAMAKRECSEAHFTHNGKRYFAIAFPNVSGGYEIRNQYFKGCIAPKEISHIKQPGTARETCYVFEGFMDYLSFLTLRLENCPKYPELDRQDYMVLNSVANVSKAIYPLGSYERIHCFFDNDRAGMEAMQQIYKEYGRDLYIRDASQTYSGCKDLNEYLQKQTERNRQVQSAKGVRSQPPKKKNGFRL
;
A
#
# COMPACT_ATOMS: atom_id res chain seq x y z
N MET A 1 -4.33 38.69 -15.17
CA MET A 1 -5.04 37.69 -14.35
C MET A 1 -4.42 37.55 -12.96
N ASP A 2 -5.21 37.38 -11.90
CA ASP A 2 -4.73 37.07 -10.53
C ASP A 2 -4.75 35.56 -10.20
N ILE A 3 -4.12 35.18 -9.09
CA ILE A 3 -3.97 33.79 -8.63
C ILE A 3 -5.32 33.09 -8.38
N GLN A 4 -6.28 33.78 -7.78
CA GLN A 4 -7.57 33.18 -7.44
C GLN A 4 -8.38 32.93 -8.69
N THR A 5 -8.40 33.90 -9.60
CA THR A 5 -9.02 33.76 -10.93
C THR A 5 -8.41 32.60 -11.70
N ALA A 6 -7.07 32.48 -11.73
CA ALA A 6 -6.40 31.37 -12.40
C ALA A 6 -6.85 30.02 -11.84
N LYS A 7 -6.92 29.86 -10.51
CA LYS A 7 -7.32 28.59 -9.86
C LYS A 7 -8.75 28.14 -10.17
N GLN A 8 -9.63 29.03 -10.62
CA GLN A 8 -10.99 28.68 -11.05
C GLN A 8 -11.03 28.08 -12.46
N ILE A 9 -9.97 28.25 -13.26
CA ILE A 9 -9.87 27.64 -14.58
C ILE A 9 -9.76 26.12 -14.41
N LYS A 10 -10.68 25.39 -15.04
CA LYS A 10 -10.66 23.93 -15.04
C LYS A 10 -9.43 23.45 -15.80
N ILE A 11 -8.60 22.63 -15.13
CA ILE A 11 -7.39 22.07 -15.73
C ILE A 11 -7.71 21.25 -16.97
N ALA A 12 -8.84 20.53 -16.97
CA ALA A 12 -9.29 19.75 -18.12
C ALA A 12 -9.53 20.62 -19.37
N ASP A 13 -10.18 21.78 -19.20
CA ASP A 13 -10.45 22.71 -20.30
C ASP A 13 -9.16 23.42 -20.74
N TYR A 14 -8.28 23.75 -19.78
CA TYR A 14 -6.97 24.34 -20.07
C TYR A 14 -6.09 23.39 -20.89
N LEU A 15 -5.95 22.13 -20.47
CA LEU A 15 -5.19 21.11 -21.20
C LEU A 15 -5.74 20.88 -22.61
N HIS A 16 -7.06 20.88 -22.76
CA HIS A 16 -7.68 20.77 -24.08
C HIS A 16 -7.34 21.95 -24.99
N SER A 17 -7.31 23.18 -24.46
CA SER A 17 -6.89 24.37 -25.21
C SER A 17 -5.43 24.29 -25.70
N LEU A 18 -4.59 23.50 -25.01
CA LEU A 18 -3.21 23.19 -25.39
C LEU A 18 -3.11 21.98 -26.33
N GLY A 19 -4.22 21.34 -26.71
CA GLY A 19 -4.26 20.19 -27.60
C GLY A 19 -4.20 18.82 -26.90
N PHE A 20 -4.20 18.77 -25.57
CA PHE A 20 -4.19 17.52 -24.83
C PHE A 20 -5.61 17.01 -24.58
N SER A 21 -5.87 15.77 -25.00
CA SER A 21 -7.13 15.08 -24.72
C SER A 21 -6.90 13.90 -23.78
N PRO A 22 -7.81 13.63 -22.83
CA PRO A 22 -7.70 12.48 -21.96
C PRO A 22 -7.90 11.18 -22.76
N VAL A 23 -7.16 10.14 -22.39
CA VAL A 23 -7.23 8.81 -23.01
C VAL A 23 -8.29 7.91 -22.36
N LYS A 24 -8.65 8.17 -21.09
CA LYS A 24 -9.71 7.45 -20.36
C LYS A 24 -10.27 8.30 -19.23
N GLN A 25 -11.50 7.99 -18.82
CA GLN A 25 -12.12 8.56 -17.63
C GLN A 25 -12.45 7.44 -16.63
N GLN A 26 -12.15 7.69 -15.36
CA GLN A 26 -12.49 6.80 -14.24
C GLN A 26 -13.16 7.60 -13.14
N GLY A 27 -14.49 7.62 -13.14
CA GLY A 27 -15.29 8.49 -12.28
C GLY A 27 -14.94 9.96 -12.51
N ILE A 28 -14.49 10.62 -11.44
CA ILE A 28 -14.07 12.03 -11.42
C ILE A 28 -12.63 12.28 -11.90
N ASN A 29 -11.95 11.24 -12.39
CA ASN A 29 -10.55 11.33 -12.81
C ASN A 29 -10.43 11.16 -14.32
N LEU A 30 -9.81 12.15 -14.96
CA LEU A 30 -9.39 12.10 -16.35
C LEU A 30 -7.92 11.71 -16.41
N TRP A 31 -7.57 10.75 -17.26
CA TRP A 31 -6.20 10.28 -17.44
C TRP A 31 -5.68 10.74 -18.79
N TYR A 32 -4.46 11.26 -18.82
CA TYR A 32 -3.77 11.79 -19.98
C TYR A 32 -2.44 11.09 -20.15
N LYS A 33 -1.95 11.06 -21.39
CA LYS A 33 -0.50 11.04 -21.58
C LYS A 33 0.07 12.35 -21.04
N SER A 34 1.16 12.27 -20.30
CA SER A 34 1.74 13.42 -19.63
C SER A 34 2.01 14.55 -20.62
N PRO A 35 1.55 15.78 -20.34
CA PRO A 35 1.89 16.94 -21.16
C PRO A 35 3.33 17.41 -20.92
N LEU A 36 4.04 16.80 -19.96
CA LEU A 36 5.38 17.21 -19.51
C LEU A 36 6.50 16.39 -20.18
N ARG A 37 6.18 15.29 -20.84
CA ARG A 37 7.14 14.40 -21.52
C ARG A 37 6.43 13.46 -22.49
N GLU A 38 7.19 12.83 -23.37
CA GLU A 38 6.66 11.74 -24.19
C GLU A 38 6.49 10.44 -23.39
N GLU A 39 5.34 9.78 -23.57
CA GLU A 39 5.08 8.46 -22.97
C GLU A 39 4.16 7.58 -23.82
N THR A 40 4.27 6.27 -23.60
CA THR A 40 3.42 5.24 -24.23
C THR A 40 2.14 5.02 -23.43
N GLU A 41 2.26 4.86 -22.12
CA GLU A 41 1.16 4.61 -21.17
C GLU A 41 0.79 5.86 -20.39
N ALA A 42 -0.51 6.13 -20.22
CA ALA A 42 -0.99 7.32 -19.54
C ALA A 42 -0.77 7.28 -18.02
N SER A 43 -0.02 8.26 -17.51
CA SER A 43 0.34 8.38 -16.09
C SER A 43 -0.07 9.71 -15.46
N PHE A 44 -0.62 10.64 -16.23
CA PHE A 44 -1.04 11.95 -15.75
C PHE A 44 -2.53 11.96 -15.46
N LYS A 45 -2.91 12.34 -14.24
CA LYS A 45 -4.30 12.30 -13.75
C LYS A 45 -4.78 13.69 -13.38
N VAL A 46 -5.94 14.08 -13.89
CA VAL A 46 -6.67 15.29 -13.48
C VAL A 46 -7.94 14.89 -12.73
N ASN A 47 -8.08 15.37 -11.50
CA ASN A 47 -9.30 15.22 -10.72
C ASN A 47 -10.22 16.42 -10.99
N THR A 48 -11.41 16.17 -11.53
CA THR A 48 -12.33 17.22 -11.99
C THR A 48 -13.09 17.91 -10.87
N GLU A 49 -13.24 17.28 -9.70
CA GLU A 49 -13.89 17.90 -8.53
C GLU A 49 -12.94 18.82 -7.77
N ARG A 50 -11.72 18.34 -7.49
CA ARG A 50 -10.69 19.11 -6.78
C ARG A 50 -9.97 20.11 -7.66
N ASN A 51 -10.14 20.00 -8.99
CA ASN A 51 -9.41 20.76 -9.99
C ASN A 51 -7.88 20.71 -9.77
N GLN A 52 -7.35 19.50 -9.59
CA GLN A 52 -5.94 19.23 -9.32
C GLN A 52 -5.40 18.15 -10.25
N TRP A 53 -4.13 18.25 -10.61
CA TRP A 53 -3.42 17.26 -11.41
C TRP A 53 -2.36 16.52 -10.58
N TYR A 54 -2.00 15.31 -11.02
CA TYR A 54 -0.88 14.54 -10.51
C TYR A 54 -0.27 13.67 -11.61
N ASP A 55 1.04 13.72 -11.77
CA ASP A 55 1.81 12.84 -12.64
C ASP A 55 2.50 11.76 -11.81
N PHE A 56 2.09 10.50 -12.04
CA PHE A 56 2.57 9.37 -11.25
C PHE A 56 4.02 8.98 -11.54
N ALA A 57 4.57 9.31 -12.71
CA ALA A 57 5.97 8.99 -13.01
C ALA A 57 6.93 10.03 -12.41
N LEU A 58 6.52 11.30 -12.39
CA LEU A 58 7.33 12.39 -11.82
C LEU A 58 7.09 12.59 -10.32
N GLY A 59 5.99 12.05 -9.77
CA GLY A 59 5.61 12.27 -8.38
C GLY A 59 5.23 13.73 -8.09
N LYS A 60 4.79 14.46 -9.11
CA LYS A 60 4.47 15.89 -9.06
C LYS A 60 2.97 16.11 -9.25
N GLY A 61 2.45 17.20 -8.70
CA GLY A 61 1.05 17.56 -8.88
C GLY A 61 0.71 18.89 -8.24
N GLY A 62 -0.52 19.35 -8.46
CA GLY A 62 -1.00 20.59 -7.86
C GLY A 62 -2.18 21.19 -8.62
N ASN A 63 -2.34 22.50 -8.47
CA ASN A 63 -3.32 23.29 -9.22
C ASN A 63 -2.76 23.71 -10.59
N ILE A 64 -3.52 24.52 -11.34
CA ILE A 64 -3.13 25.01 -12.67
C ILE A 64 -1.84 25.86 -12.67
N ILE A 65 -1.51 26.55 -11.58
CA ILE A 65 -0.26 27.32 -11.49
C ILE A 65 0.92 26.35 -11.37
N ALA A 66 0.80 25.33 -10.52
CA ALA A 66 1.79 24.27 -10.43
C ALA A 66 1.95 23.52 -11.76
N LEU A 67 0.86 23.36 -12.52
CA LEU A 67 0.92 22.80 -13.86
C LEU A 67 1.71 23.72 -14.82
N ALA A 68 1.43 25.02 -14.79
CA ALA A 68 2.11 26.01 -15.61
C ALA A 68 3.61 26.09 -15.28
N GLN A 69 4.00 25.96 -14.00
CA GLN A 69 5.42 25.90 -13.61
C GLN A 69 6.16 24.79 -14.36
N GLU A 70 5.55 23.61 -14.44
CA GLU A 70 6.13 22.45 -15.13
C GLU A 70 6.08 22.58 -16.66
N LEU A 71 5.00 23.14 -17.22
CA LEU A 71 4.87 23.32 -18.67
C LEU A 71 5.81 24.39 -19.23
N TYR A 72 6.04 25.46 -18.49
CA TYR A 72 6.84 26.61 -18.93
C TYR A 72 8.21 26.69 -18.25
N CYS A 73 8.57 25.69 -17.43
CA CYS A 73 9.84 25.61 -16.72
C CYS A 73 10.23 26.92 -16.01
N SER A 74 9.29 27.52 -15.28
CA SER A 74 9.47 28.84 -14.64
C SER A 74 8.76 28.92 -13.31
N ASP A 75 9.38 29.57 -12.33
CA ASP A 75 8.81 29.84 -11.01
C ASP A 75 8.28 31.28 -10.88
N HIS A 76 8.38 32.09 -11.93
CA HIS A 76 7.95 33.48 -11.91
C HIS A 76 6.43 33.60 -12.09
N VAL A 77 5.70 33.64 -10.98
CA VAL A 77 4.22 33.63 -10.95
C VAL A 77 3.55 34.63 -11.90
N PRO A 78 3.95 35.92 -11.98
CA PRO A 78 3.36 36.86 -12.94
C PRO A 78 3.45 36.39 -14.40
N TYR A 79 4.58 35.82 -14.80
CA TYR A 79 4.77 35.25 -16.14
C TYR A 79 3.88 34.03 -16.38
N LEU A 80 3.75 33.16 -15.39
CA LEU A 80 2.86 31.99 -15.50
C LEU A 80 1.39 32.41 -15.62
N LEU A 81 0.95 33.39 -14.83
CA LEU A 81 -0.40 33.93 -14.91
C LEU A 81 -0.67 34.55 -16.27
N GLN A 82 0.31 35.27 -16.83
CA GLN A 82 0.22 35.79 -18.20
C GLN A 82 0.06 34.66 -19.23
N LYS A 83 0.83 33.57 -19.12
CA LYS A 83 0.71 32.42 -20.03
C LYS A 83 -0.64 31.71 -19.95
N ILE A 84 -1.21 31.61 -18.74
CA ILE A 84 -2.55 31.05 -18.54
C ILE A 84 -3.61 31.99 -19.13
N GLU A 85 -3.47 33.29 -18.91
CA GLU A 85 -4.37 34.32 -19.43
C GLU A 85 -4.36 34.36 -20.97
N GLU A 86 -3.20 34.25 -21.61
CA GLU A 86 -3.05 34.17 -23.07
C GLU A 86 -3.84 33.00 -23.69
N GLN A 87 -3.98 31.88 -22.97
CA GLN A 87 -4.76 30.72 -23.44
C GLN A 87 -6.24 30.82 -23.10
N THR A 88 -6.64 31.64 -22.14
CA THR A 88 -8.02 31.73 -21.65
C THR A 88 -9.08 31.96 -22.73
N PRO A 89 -8.86 32.79 -23.77
CA PRO A 89 -9.83 32.95 -24.87
C PRO A 89 -10.10 31.67 -25.68
N ARG A 90 -9.17 30.70 -25.64
CA ARG A 90 -9.27 29.41 -26.33
C ARG A 90 -9.90 28.32 -25.47
N ILE A 91 -10.01 28.56 -24.16
CA ILE A 91 -10.62 27.64 -23.22
C ILE A 91 -12.13 27.62 -23.48
N ARG A 92 -12.63 26.45 -23.85
CA ARG A 92 -14.05 26.17 -23.97
C ARG A 92 -14.39 25.04 -23.01
N PRO A 93 -15.53 25.09 -22.31
CA PRO A 93 -15.98 23.94 -21.52
C PRO A 93 -16.04 22.71 -22.42
N VAL A 94 -15.27 21.69 -22.08
CA VAL A 94 -15.24 20.44 -22.85
C VAL A 94 -15.92 19.32 -22.09
N SER A 95 -16.74 18.56 -22.83
CA SER A 95 -17.26 17.28 -22.40
C SER A 95 -16.58 16.20 -23.24
N PHE A 96 -15.93 15.25 -22.58
CA PHE A 96 -15.28 14.13 -23.24
C PHE A 96 -16.24 12.95 -23.29
N SER A 97 -16.62 12.53 -24.50
CA SER A 97 -17.46 11.36 -24.69
C SER A 97 -16.59 10.10 -24.76
N PHE A 98 -16.39 9.45 -23.61
CA PHE A 98 -15.86 8.10 -23.58
C PHE A 98 -17.03 7.12 -23.73
N GLY A 99 -17.18 6.49 -24.90
CA GLY A 99 -18.30 5.59 -25.19
C GLY A 99 -18.52 4.61 -24.05
N LYS A 100 -19.73 4.63 -23.44
CA LYS A 100 -20.15 3.89 -22.23
C LYS A 100 -18.98 3.27 -21.44
N GLN A 101 -18.08 4.10 -20.93
CA GLN A 101 -17.25 3.69 -19.81
C GLN A 101 -18.19 3.75 -18.61
N SER A 102 -18.54 2.58 -18.07
CA SER A 102 -19.52 2.43 -17.00
C SER A 102 -19.27 3.46 -15.90
N SER A 103 -20.17 4.44 -15.83
CA SER A 103 -20.29 5.31 -14.69
C SER A 103 -20.51 4.43 -13.46
N SER A 104 -19.60 4.52 -12.49
CA SER A 104 -19.80 4.07 -11.11
C SER A 104 -20.33 2.63 -10.95
N GLU A 105 -19.84 1.66 -11.72
CA GLU A 105 -19.92 0.29 -11.23
C GLU A 105 -19.00 0.18 -10.01
N PRO A 106 -19.43 -0.42 -8.89
CA PRO A 106 -18.52 -0.64 -7.77
C PRO A 106 -17.30 -1.39 -8.31
N SER A 107 -16.10 -0.93 -7.93
CA SER A 107 -14.83 -1.51 -8.40
C SER A 107 -14.78 -3.03 -8.20
N PHE A 108 -15.60 -3.54 -7.29
CA PHE A 108 -15.82 -4.96 -7.04
C PHE A 108 -17.33 -5.24 -7.05
N GLN A 109 -17.77 -6.07 -7.98
CA GLN A 109 -19.14 -6.59 -8.03
C GLN A 109 -19.16 -8.01 -7.43
N GLN A 110 -20.32 -8.47 -6.95
CA GLN A 110 -20.50 -9.84 -6.44
C GLN A 110 -19.44 -10.22 -5.39
N LEU A 111 -19.21 -9.32 -4.42
CA LEU A 111 -18.24 -9.56 -3.36
C LEU A 111 -18.76 -10.63 -2.39
N GLU A 112 -18.03 -11.74 -2.29
CA GLU A 112 -18.25 -12.80 -1.32
C GLU A 112 -17.01 -12.92 -0.43
N ILE A 113 -17.20 -12.83 0.89
CA ILE A 113 -16.13 -13.07 1.87
C ILE A 113 -16.35 -14.46 2.46
N VAL A 114 -15.39 -15.34 2.28
CA VAL A 114 -15.43 -16.74 2.75
C VAL A 114 -14.17 -17.07 3.56
N PRO A 115 -14.18 -18.14 4.38
CA PRO A 115 -12.98 -18.58 5.07
C PRO A 115 -11.83 -18.87 4.11
N LEU A 116 -10.61 -18.44 4.47
CA LEU A 116 -9.43 -18.62 3.65
C LEU A 116 -9.14 -20.12 3.43
N SER A 117 -9.35 -20.59 2.20
CA SER A 117 -9.26 -22.02 1.87
C SER A 117 -8.68 -22.31 0.49
N SER A 118 -8.64 -21.33 -0.43
CA SER A 118 -8.06 -21.50 -1.76
C SER A 118 -6.61 -22.01 -1.73
N PRO A 119 -6.32 -23.16 -2.37
CA PRO A 119 -4.96 -23.71 -2.45
C PRO A 119 -3.95 -22.73 -3.03
N ALA A 120 -4.35 -21.90 -4.00
CA ALA A 120 -3.46 -20.92 -4.63
C ALA A 120 -3.08 -19.78 -3.66
N LEU A 121 -4.04 -19.29 -2.87
CA LEU A 121 -3.75 -18.26 -1.85
C LEU A 121 -2.91 -18.82 -0.70
N LEU A 122 -3.17 -20.07 -0.29
CA LEU A 122 -2.38 -20.75 0.73
C LEU A 122 -0.95 -21.01 0.26
N ALA A 123 -0.76 -21.47 -0.99
CA ALA A 123 0.56 -21.64 -1.58
C ALA A 123 1.32 -20.31 -1.63
N TYR A 124 0.66 -19.23 -2.07
CA TYR A 124 1.23 -17.88 -2.06
C TYR A 124 1.69 -17.45 -0.65
N LEU A 125 0.87 -17.66 0.38
CA LEU A 125 1.24 -17.34 1.77
C LEU A 125 2.43 -18.18 2.25
N GLN A 126 2.47 -19.47 1.90
CA GLN A 126 3.59 -20.36 2.24
C GLN A 126 4.89 -19.94 1.54
N GLU A 127 4.83 -19.53 0.27
CA GLU A 127 5.97 -18.96 -0.45
C GLU A 127 6.50 -17.70 0.23
N ARG A 128 5.60 -16.86 0.77
CA ARG A 128 5.95 -15.68 1.58
C ARG A 128 6.38 -16.02 3.01
N GLY A 129 6.53 -17.30 3.34
CA GLY A 129 6.96 -17.80 4.65
C GLY A 129 5.91 -17.69 5.75
N ILE A 130 4.66 -17.34 5.43
CA ILE A 130 3.62 -17.07 6.43
C ILE A 130 3.06 -18.37 7.01
N ASN A 131 2.88 -18.42 8.33
CA ASN A 131 2.20 -19.53 8.99
C ASN A 131 0.71 -19.60 8.57
N ILE A 132 0.30 -20.71 7.97
CA ILE A 132 -1.06 -20.89 7.44
C ILE A 132 -2.13 -20.87 8.52
N ALA A 133 -1.86 -21.40 9.72
CA ALA A 133 -2.83 -21.38 10.80
C ALA A 133 -3.09 -19.95 11.31
N MET A 134 -2.05 -19.11 11.36
CA MET A 134 -2.20 -17.69 11.65
C MET A 134 -2.95 -16.97 10.53
N ALA A 135 -2.56 -17.17 9.28
CA ALA A 135 -3.25 -16.53 8.15
C ALA A 135 -4.74 -16.87 8.10
N LYS A 136 -5.15 -18.12 8.35
CA LYS A 136 -6.56 -18.52 8.40
C LYS A 136 -7.34 -17.92 9.58
N ARG A 137 -6.66 -17.55 10.66
CA ARG A 137 -7.27 -16.87 11.80
C ARG A 137 -7.50 -15.40 11.51
N GLU A 138 -6.52 -14.76 10.89
CA GLU A 138 -6.48 -13.30 10.71
C GLU A 138 -7.09 -12.83 9.39
N CYS A 139 -7.22 -13.71 8.39
CA CYS A 139 -7.66 -13.35 7.04
C CYS A 139 -8.79 -14.25 6.54
N SER A 140 -9.54 -13.67 5.61
CA SER A 140 -10.55 -14.37 4.79
C SER A 140 -10.09 -14.43 3.34
N GLU A 141 -10.90 -15.04 2.49
CA GLU A 141 -10.79 -14.98 1.05
C GLU A 141 -11.94 -14.14 0.49
N ALA A 142 -11.63 -13.15 -0.34
CA ALA A 142 -12.61 -12.37 -1.07
C ALA A 142 -12.71 -12.90 -2.51
N HIS A 143 -13.90 -13.29 -2.94
CA HIS A 143 -14.23 -13.50 -4.34
C HIS A 143 -14.97 -12.27 -4.87
N PHE A 144 -14.59 -11.77 -6.04
CA PHE A 144 -15.21 -10.58 -6.62
C PHE A 144 -15.11 -10.59 -8.13
N THR A 145 -16.01 -9.86 -8.78
CA THR A 145 -15.99 -9.60 -10.22
C THR A 145 -15.46 -8.20 -10.48
N HIS A 146 -14.46 -8.09 -11.36
CA HIS A 146 -13.91 -6.82 -11.83
C HIS A 146 -13.78 -6.86 -13.35
N ASN A 147 -14.33 -5.86 -14.06
CA ASN A 147 -14.37 -5.82 -15.53
C ASN A 147 -14.88 -7.13 -16.17
N GLY A 148 -15.96 -7.69 -15.61
CA GLY A 148 -16.59 -8.93 -16.10
C GLY A 148 -15.81 -10.23 -15.85
N LYS A 149 -14.66 -10.17 -15.16
CA LYS A 149 -13.86 -11.34 -14.77
C LYS A 149 -13.94 -11.58 -13.27
N ARG A 150 -14.05 -12.85 -12.87
CA ARG A 150 -14.06 -13.27 -11.47
C ARG A 150 -12.63 -13.46 -10.97
N TYR A 151 -12.33 -12.90 -9.81
CA TYR A 151 -11.05 -12.96 -9.13
C TYR A 151 -11.25 -13.43 -7.70
N PHE A 152 -10.14 -13.80 -7.07
CA PHE A 152 -10.07 -14.09 -5.65
C PHE A 152 -8.75 -13.59 -5.06
N ALA A 153 -8.79 -13.19 -3.80
CA ALA A 153 -7.64 -12.65 -3.08
C ALA A 153 -7.78 -12.91 -1.58
N ILE A 154 -6.65 -12.90 -0.87
CA ILE A 154 -6.62 -12.83 0.58
C ILE A 154 -7.25 -11.49 0.97
N ALA A 155 -8.13 -11.49 1.96
CA ALA A 155 -8.83 -10.31 2.45
C ALA A 155 -8.53 -10.13 3.94
N PHE A 156 -7.89 -9.01 4.27
CA PHE A 156 -7.59 -8.61 5.64
C PHE A 156 -8.52 -7.47 6.06
N PRO A 157 -9.36 -7.67 7.09
CA PRO A 157 -10.41 -6.71 7.44
C PRO A 157 -9.84 -5.44 8.10
N ASN A 158 -10.50 -4.31 7.89
CA ASN A 158 -10.23 -3.05 8.58
C ASN A 158 -11.37 -2.63 9.53
N VAL A 159 -11.16 -1.57 10.32
CA VAL A 159 -12.10 -1.14 11.38
C VAL A 159 -13.43 -0.58 10.86
N SER A 160 -13.58 -0.37 9.56
CA SER A 160 -14.81 0.18 8.96
C SER A 160 -15.46 -0.77 7.96
N GLY A 161 -15.17 -2.08 8.06
CA GLY A 161 -15.79 -3.12 7.24
C GLY A 161 -15.27 -3.19 5.81
N GLY A 162 -14.22 -2.46 5.47
CA GLY A 162 -13.45 -2.64 4.24
C GLY A 162 -12.35 -3.70 4.42
N TYR A 163 -11.61 -3.98 3.34
CA TYR A 163 -10.56 -4.98 3.34
C TYR A 163 -9.33 -4.50 2.57
N GLU A 164 -8.15 -4.83 3.06
CA GLU A 164 -6.97 -4.91 2.19
C GLU A 164 -6.97 -6.27 1.50
N ILE A 165 -6.80 -6.26 0.18
CA ILE A 165 -6.79 -7.49 -0.61
C ILE A 165 -5.46 -7.72 -1.33
N ARG A 166 -5.02 -8.97 -1.35
CA ARG A 166 -3.77 -9.36 -1.99
C ARG A 166 -3.81 -10.77 -2.56
N ASN A 167 -3.19 -10.95 -3.71
CA ASN A 167 -2.75 -12.26 -4.21
C ASN A 167 -1.34 -12.11 -4.81
N GLN A 168 -0.85 -13.15 -5.49
CA GLN A 168 0.48 -13.14 -6.11
C GLN A 168 0.67 -12.00 -7.13
N TYR A 169 -0.41 -11.56 -7.79
CA TYR A 169 -0.35 -10.64 -8.93
C TYR A 169 -0.88 -9.25 -8.61
N PHE A 170 -1.62 -9.10 -7.52
CA PHE A 170 -2.40 -7.89 -7.24
C PHE A 170 -2.38 -7.54 -5.76
N LYS A 171 -2.26 -6.23 -5.48
CA LYS A 171 -2.53 -5.59 -4.19
C LYS A 171 -3.58 -4.51 -4.40
N GLY A 172 -4.60 -4.48 -3.57
CA GLY A 172 -5.64 -3.46 -3.61
C GLY A 172 -6.41 -3.39 -2.31
N CYS A 173 -7.53 -2.70 -2.34
CA CYS A 173 -8.43 -2.57 -1.20
C CYS A 173 -9.88 -2.67 -1.66
N ILE A 174 -10.74 -3.23 -0.83
CA ILE A 174 -12.18 -3.09 -0.89
C ILE A 174 -12.55 -1.95 0.06
N ALA A 175 -13.18 -0.91 -0.49
CA ALA A 175 -13.53 0.28 0.27
C ALA A 175 -14.49 -0.05 1.44
N PRO A 176 -14.44 0.72 2.54
CA PRO A 176 -13.60 1.91 2.76
C PRO A 176 -12.13 1.58 3.06
N LYS A 177 -11.21 2.49 2.70
CA LYS A 177 -9.80 2.39 3.10
C LYS A 177 -9.64 2.88 4.54
N GLU A 178 -9.22 2.00 5.44
CA GLU A 178 -9.04 2.29 6.86
C GLU A 178 -7.90 1.48 7.47
N ILE A 179 -7.50 1.85 8.68
CA ILE A 179 -6.59 1.03 9.50
C ILE A 179 -7.28 -0.24 9.98
N SER A 180 -6.52 -1.27 10.33
CA SER A 180 -7.00 -2.40 11.11
C SER A 180 -6.54 -2.25 12.55
N HIS A 181 -7.41 -2.56 13.51
CA HIS A 181 -7.10 -2.48 14.94
C HIS A 181 -7.54 -3.77 15.63
N ILE A 182 -6.56 -4.58 16.01
CA ILE A 182 -6.76 -5.90 16.63
C ILE A 182 -6.52 -5.74 18.13
N LYS A 183 -7.62 -5.65 18.88
CA LYS A 183 -7.59 -5.55 20.35
C LYS A 183 -7.75 -6.90 21.00
N GLN A 184 -6.98 -7.15 22.06
CA GLN A 184 -7.11 -8.37 22.85
C GLN A 184 -8.36 -8.29 23.74
N PRO A 185 -9.08 -9.40 23.93
CA PRO A 185 -10.26 -9.41 24.80
C PRO A 185 -9.84 -9.20 26.27
N GLY A 186 -10.70 -8.52 27.03
CA GLY A 186 -10.50 -8.27 28.45
C GLY A 186 -9.83 -6.92 28.72
N THR A 187 -8.76 -6.92 29.52
CA THR A 187 -8.08 -5.70 29.98
C THR A 187 -7.40 -4.97 28.83
N ALA A 188 -7.61 -3.65 28.76
CA ALA A 188 -6.92 -2.78 27.82
C ALA A 188 -5.40 -2.99 27.90
N ARG A 189 -4.75 -3.08 26.74
CA ARG A 189 -3.30 -3.23 26.64
C ARG A 189 -2.65 -1.86 26.66
N GLU A 190 -1.55 -1.74 27.39
CA GLU A 190 -0.72 -0.52 27.42
C GLU A 190 0.19 -0.42 26.19
N THR A 191 0.42 -1.54 25.48
CA THR A 191 1.34 -1.62 24.34
C THR A 191 0.60 -1.91 23.04
N CYS A 192 0.94 -1.18 21.98
CA CYS A 192 0.48 -1.42 20.61
C CYS A 192 1.65 -1.60 19.64
N TYR A 193 1.59 -2.65 18.83
CA TYR A 193 2.52 -2.86 17.71
C TYR A 193 1.87 -2.43 16.41
N VAL A 194 2.53 -1.53 15.68
CA VAL A 194 2.01 -0.89 14.48
C VAL A 194 2.77 -1.39 13.26
N PHE A 195 2.05 -1.88 12.26
CA PHE A 195 2.61 -2.39 11.01
C PHE A 195 2.18 -1.54 9.83
N GLU A 196 3.04 -1.39 8.84
CA GLU A 196 2.68 -0.67 7.61
C GLU A 196 1.62 -1.42 6.80
N GLY A 197 1.81 -2.74 6.64
CA GLY A 197 0.89 -3.62 5.93
C GLY A 197 0.60 -4.93 6.67
N PHE A 198 -0.48 -5.60 6.26
CA PHE A 198 -0.91 -6.82 6.93
C PHE A 198 0.05 -8.00 6.70
N MET A 199 0.83 -7.99 5.62
CA MET A 199 1.86 -9.02 5.39
C MET A 199 2.95 -8.95 6.45
N ASP A 200 3.33 -7.76 6.90
CA ASP A 200 4.30 -7.58 7.99
C ASP A 200 3.72 -8.02 9.31
N TYR A 201 2.45 -7.69 9.58
CA TYR A 201 1.72 -8.21 10.74
C TYR A 201 1.72 -9.76 10.77
N LEU A 202 1.33 -10.42 9.67
CA LEU A 202 1.36 -11.89 9.59
C LEU A 202 2.80 -12.45 9.73
N SER A 203 3.79 -11.72 9.22
CA SER A 203 5.20 -12.10 9.33
C SER A 203 5.68 -12.04 10.78
N PHE A 204 5.28 -11.00 11.51
CA PHE A 204 5.55 -10.87 12.94
C PHE A 204 4.96 -12.03 13.74
N LEU A 205 3.68 -12.36 13.52
CA LEU A 205 3.02 -13.48 14.19
C LEU A 205 3.77 -14.79 13.92
N THR A 206 4.18 -15.01 12.67
CA THR A 206 4.94 -16.18 12.26
C THR A 206 6.29 -16.24 12.98
N LEU A 207 7.07 -15.15 12.95
CA LEU A 207 8.37 -15.08 13.62
C LEU A 207 8.26 -15.31 15.13
N ARG A 208 7.22 -14.78 15.79
CA ARG A 208 7.00 -15.00 17.23
C ARG A 208 6.69 -16.45 17.54
N LEU A 209 5.87 -17.10 16.72
CA LEU A 209 5.54 -18.50 16.88
C LEU A 209 6.76 -19.41 16.64
N GLU A 210 7.60 -19.10 15.65
CA GLU A 210 8.80 -19.88 15.36
C GLU A 210 9.89 -19.71 16.41
N ASN A 211 10.13 -18.48 16.89
CA ASN A 211 11.17 -18.20 17.87
C ASN A 211 10.78 -18.60 19.30
N CYS A 212 9.49 -18.47 19.65
CA CYS A 212 8.98 -18.72 20.99
C CYS A 212 7.75 -19.66 20.97
N PRO A 213 7.87 -20.92 20.50
CA PRO A 213 6.71 -21.78 20.24
C PRO A 213 5.90 -22.13 21.49
N LYS A 214 6.52 -22.15 22.68
CA LYS A 214 5.82 -22.44 23.94
C LYS A 214 5.04 -21.23 24.47
N TYR A 215 5.54 -20.02 24.23
CA TYR A 215 4.98 -18.77 24.74
C TYR A 215 5.21 -17.67 23.70
N PRO A 216 4.42 -17.63 22.62
CA PRO A 216 4.64 -16.66 21.55
C PRO A 216 4.24 -15.23 21.95
N GLU A 217 3.56 -15.07 23.09
CA GLU A 217 3.14 -13.77 23.68
C GLU A 217 2.39 -12.89 22.67
N LEU A 218 1.41 -13.47 21.96
CA LEU A 218 0.65 -12.76 20.94
C LEU A 218 -0.50 -11.92 21.49
N ASP A 219 -0.77 -12.00 22.79
CA ASP A 219 -1.96 -11.45 23.45
C ASP A 219 -1.63 -10.42 24.55
N ARG A 220 -0.35 -10.08 24.73
CA ARG A 220 0.12 -9.07 25.69
C ARG A 220 0.08 -7.64 25.15
N GLN A 221 -0.18 -7.50 23.85
CA GLN A 221 -0.24 -6.24 23.13
C GLN A 221 -1.43 -6.24 22.19
N ASP A 222 -1.88 -5.04 21.85
CA ASP A 222 -2.77 -4.84 20.72
C ASP A 222 -1.95 -4.63 19.44
N TYR A 223 -2.60 -4.81 18.29
CA TYR A 223 -1.98 -4.60 16.99
C TYR A 223 -2.73 -3.58 16.18
N MET A 224 -2.00 -2.78 15.42
CA MET A 224 -2.56 -1.88 14.45
C MET A 224 -1.85 -2.08 13.12
N VAL A 225 -2.63 -2.15 12.04
CA VAL A 225 -2.09 -2.23 10.69
C VAL A 225 -2.57 -1.00 9.94
N LEU A 226 -1.63 -0.19 9.47
CA LEU A 226 -1.96 1.04 8.76
C LEU A 226 -2.69 0.78 7.45
N ASN A 227 -2.45 -0.38 6.83
CA ASN A 227 -2.96 -0.75 5.50
C ASN A 227 -2.45 0.15 4.37
N SER A 228 -1.59 1.12 4.71
CA SER A 228 -0.83 2.05 3.87
C SER A 228 -0.36 3.18 4.77
N VAL A 229 0.84 3.72 4.55
CA VAL A 229 1.30 4.95 5.22
C VAL A 229 0.35 6.15 5.02
N ALA A 230 -0.49 6.11 3.99
CA ALA A 230 -1.51 7.14 3.75
C ALA A 230 -2.57 7.22 4.89
N ASN A 231 -2.70 6.17 5.70
CA ASN A 231 -3.64 6.11 6.82
C ASN A 231 -3.00 6.46 8.18
N VAL A 232 -1.75 6.93 8.23
CA VAL A 232 -1.10 7.31 9.50
C VAL A 232 -1.93 8.32 10.29
N SER A 233 -2.51 9.31 9.63
CA SER A 233 -3.39 10.31 10.28
C SER A 233 -4.60 9.68 10.98
N LYS A 234 -5.08 8.54 10.49
CA LYS A 234 -6.20 7.78 11.08
C LYS A 234 -5.77 6.92 12.28
N ALA A 235 -4.49 6.54 12.31
CA ALA A 235 -3.88 5.81 13.41
C ALA A 235 -3.53 6.71 14.61
N ILE A 236 -3.27 8.01 14.38
CA ILE A 236 -2.85 8.94 15.43
C ILE A 236 -3.78 8.88 16.65
N TYR A 237 -5.06 9.22 16.49
CA TYR A 237 -5.96 9.31 17.64
C TYR A 237 -6.10 7.98 18.43
N PRO A 238 -6.34 6.82 17.78
CA PRO A 238 -6.35 5.54 18.49
C PRO A 238 -5.02 5.20 19.20
N LEU A 239 -3.87 5.60 18.65
CA LEU A 239 -2.56 5.34 19.25
C LEU A 239 -2.32 6.09 20.56
N GLY A 240 -2.96 7.25 20.76
CA GLY A 240 -2.87 8.02 22.00
C GLY A 240 -3.43 7.31 23.24
N SER A 241 -4.12 6.17 23.08
CA SER A 241 -4.61 5.34 24.19
C SER A 241 -3.59 4.35 24.75
N TYR A 242 -2.40 4.26 24.15
CA TYR A 242 -1.34 3.35 24.55
C TYR A 242 -0.20 4.10 25.22
N GLU A 243 0.51 3.45 26.14
CA GLU A 243 1.74 3.99 26.76
C GLU A 243 2.98 3.68 25.93
N ARG A 244 2.95 2.54 25.22
CA ARG A 244 4.07 2.02 24.43
C ARG A 244 3.64 1.70 23.01
N ILE A 245 4.35 2.26 22.03
CA ILE A 245 4.10 2.06 20.61
C ILE A 245 5.38 1.50 19.97
N HIS A 246 5.29 0.35 19.30
CA HIS A 246 6.41 -0.19 18.54
C HIS A 246 6.04 -0.21 17.06
N CYS A 247 6.80 0.51 16.23
CA CYS A 247 6.53 0.66 14.81
C CYS A 247 7.40 -0.30 13.99
N PHE A 248 6.75 -1.14 13.20
CA PHE A 248 7.33 -2.09 12.25
C PHE A 248 6.98 -1.62 10.83
N PHE A 249 7.65 -0.55 10.39
CA PHE A 249 7.46 0.03 9.05
C PHE A 249 8.54 -0.44 8.08
N ASP A 250 8.27 -0.25 6.79
CA ASP A 250 9.25 -0.56 5.75
C ASP A 250 10.50 0.31 5.94
N ASN A 251 11.67 -0.26 5.65
CA ASN A 251 12.97 0.42 5.61
C ASN A 251 13.09 1.29 4.34
N ASP A 252 12.08 2.10 4.06
CA ASP A 252 12.06 3.04 2.96
C ASP A 252 11.64 4.45 3.43
N ARG A 253 11.63 5.40 2.49
CA ARG A 253 11.31 6.79 2.80
C ARG A 253 9.89 6.96 3.35
N ALA A 254 8.93 6.20 2.83
CA ALA A 254 7.54 6.31 3.22
C ALA A 254 7.34 5.81 4.66
N GLY A 255 7.96 4.68 5.02
CA GLY A 255 7.97 4.15 6.38
C GLY A 255 8.63 5.12 7.37
N MET A 256 9.77 5.72 7.00
CA MET A 256 10.43 6.74 7.83
C MET A 256 9.56 8.00 8.04
N GLU A 257 8.89 8.49 7.00
CA GLU A 257 7.99 9.65 7.10
C GLU A 257 6.75 9.32 7.96
N ALA A 258 6.23 8.10 7.89
CA ALA A 258 5.15 7.62 8.76
C ALA A 258 5.58 7.59 10.24
N MET A 259 6.79 7.08 10.52
CA MET A 259 7.36 7.07 11.87
C MET A 259 7.51 8.50 12.43
N GLN A 260 8.02 9.42 11.62
CA GLN A 260 8.19 10.81 12.03
C GLN A 260 6.87 11.50 12.37
N GLN A 261 5.78 11.20 11.65
CA GLN A 261 4.45 11.73 11.98
C GLN A 261 3.96 11.26 13.35
N ILE A 262 4.11 9.98 13.66
CA ILE A 262 3.72 9.44 14.98
C ILE A 262 4.62 10.05 16.07
N TYR A 263 5.92 10.16 15.82
CA TYR A 263 6.88 10.73 16.78
C TYR A 263 6.63 12.23 17.03
N LYS A 264 6.23 12.97 16.00
CA LYS A 264 5.90 14.39 16.12
C LYS A 264 4.69 14.61 17.05
N GLU A 265 3.70 13.73 16.97
CA GLU A 265 2.50 13.84 17.80
C GLU A 265 2.76 13.38 19.25
N TYR A 266 3.40 12.22 19.43
CA TYR A 266 3.43 11.54 20.72
C TYR A 266 4.82 11.36 21.33
N GLY A 267 5.90 11.67 20.62
CA GLY A 267 7.28 11.35 21.04
C GLY A 267 7.74 12.04 22.33
N ARG A 268 6.99 13.01 22.85
CA ARG A 268 7.24 13.63 24.16
C ARG A 268 6.61 12.88 25.33
N ASP A 269 5.45 12.27 25.10
CA ASP A 269 4.58 11.76 26.15
C ASP A 269 4.54 10.23 26.19
N LEU A 270 4.71 9.58 25.04
CA LEU A 270 4.62 8.13 24.90
C LEU A 270 5.98 7.52 24.57
N TYR A 271 6.18 6.28 25.00
CA TYR A 271 7.34 5.51 24.59
C TYR A 271 7.14 4.97 23.17
N ILE A 272 7.91 5.47 22.21
CA ILE A 272 7.84 5.05 20.81
C ILE A 272 9.16 4.37 20.43
N ARG A 273 9.08 3.13 19.95
CA ARG A 273 10.22 2.34 19.47
C ARG A 273 10.14 2.11 17.97
N ASP A 274 11.21 2.46 17.27
CA ASP A 274 11.45 1.99 15.92
C ASP A 274 11.94 0.53 15.94
N ALA A 275 11.10 -0.40 15.49
CA ALA A 275 11.43 -1.82 15.41
C ALA A 275 12.08 -2.20 14.06
N SER A 276 12.13 -1.28 13.08
CA SER A 276 12.72 -1.53 11.76
C SER A 276 14.19 -1.92 11.81
N GLN A 277 14.88 -1.46 12.85
CA GLN A 277 16.26 -1.80 13.18
C GLN A 277 16.48 -3.32 13.36
N THR A 278 15.45 -4.07 13.79
CA THR A 278 15.55 -5.52 14.03
C THR A 278 15.65 -6.34 12.74
N TYR A 279 15.28 -5.75 11.61
CA TYR A 279 15.37 -6.34 10.27
C TYR A 279 16.17 -5.46 9.31
N SER A 280 17.19 -4.77 9.83
CA SER A 280 18.12 -3.97 9.03
C SER A 280 18.70 -4.79 7.86
N GLY A 281 18.74 -4.20 6.66
CA GLY A 281 19.18 -4.89 5.45
C GLY A 281 18.08 -5.71 4.74
N CYS A 282 16.84 -5.62 5.21
CA CYS A 282 15.63 -6.07 4.51
C CYS A 282 14.72 -4.87 4.29
N LYS A 283 13.99 -4.85 3.18
CA LYS A 283 13.02 -3.80 2.87
C LYS A 283 11.89 -3.79 3.90
N ASP A 284 11.34 -4.95 4.22
CA ASP A 284 10.18 -5.10 5.09
C ASP A 284 10.34 -6.34 5.99
N LEU A 285 9.39 -6.53 6.91
CA LEU A 285 9.45 -7.63 7.87
C LEU A 285 9.21 -8.98 7.19
N ASN A 286 8.46 -9.01 6.09
CA ASN A 286 8.21 -10.22 5.33
C ASN A 286 9.44 -10.71 4.54
N GLU A 287 10.24 -9.81 3.97
CA GLU A 287 11.52 -10.14 3.36
C GLU A 287 12.48 -10.71 4.41
N TYR A 288 12.50 -10.14 5.61
CA TYR A 288 13.30 -10.68 6.71
C TYR A 288 12.89 -12.11 7.08
N LEU A 289 11.59 -12.38 7.22
CA LEU A 289 11.07 -13.73 7.48
C LEU A 289 11.48 -14.73 6.39
N GLN A 290 11.41 -14.35 5.11
CA GLN A 290 11.83 -15.21 4.00
C GLN A 290 13.32 -15.57 4.10
N LYS A 291 14.18 -14.58 4.37
CA LYS A 291 15.62 -14.82 4.58
C LYS A 291 15.89 -15.75 5.76
N GLN A 292 15.15 -15.60 6.88
CA GLN A 292 15.29 -16.54 8.02
C GLN A 292 14.88 -17.96 7.64
N THR A 293 13.77 -18.10 6.90
CA THR A 293 13.27 -19.39 6.41
C THR A 293 14.31 -20.08 5.51
N GLU A 294 14.89 -19.35 4.56
CA GLU A 294 15.94 -19.86 3.67
C GLU A 294 17.19 -20.28 4.44
N ARG A 295 17.64 -19.44 5.38
CA ARG A 295 18.79 -19.73 6.23
C ARG A 295 18.57 -21.00 7.06
N ASN A 296 17.38 -21.16 7.64
CA ASN A 296 17.02 -22.36 8.41
C ASN A 296 16.99 -23.62 7.53
N ARG A 297 16.46 -23.53 6.30
CA ARG A 297 16.48 -24.64 5.32
C ARG A 297 17.91 -25.06 4.96
N GLN A 298 18.80 -24.10 4.71
CA GLN A 298 20.21 -24.38 4.40
C GLN A 298 20.92 -25.06 5.57
N VAL A 299 20.70 -24.60 6.81
CA VAL A 299 21.28 -25.21 8.02
C VAL A 299 20.76 -26.64 8.22
N GLN A 300 19.47 -26.90 7.98
CA GLN A 300 18.90 -28.25 8.08
C GLN A 300 19.46 -29.20 7.00
N SER A 301 19.59 -28.72 5.76
CA SER A 301 20.20 -29.50 4.67
C SER A 301 21.66 -29.86 4.98
N ALA A 302 22.46 -28.91 5.48
CA ALA A 302 23.84 -29.14 5.88
C ALA A 302 23.98 -30.15 7.04
N LYS A 303 23.02 -30.19 7.97
CA LYS A 303 22.97 -31.19 9.05
C LYS A 303 22.58 -32.58 8.53
N GLY A 304 21.63 -32.68 7.59
CA GLY A 304 21.20 -33.94 6.98
C GLY A 304 22.27 -34.63 6.12
N VAL A 305 23.15 -33.87 5.47
CA VAL A 305 24.28 -34.41 4.69
C VAL A 305 25.37 -35.00 5.59
N ARG A 306 25.58 -34.46 6.80
CA ARG A 306 26.58 -34.99 7.75
C ARG A 306 26.17 -36.29 8.45
N SER A 307 24.91 -36.70 8.37
CA SER A 307 24.38 -37.90 9.03
C SER A 307 24.32 -39.16 8.14
N GLN A 308 24.79 -39.12 6.89
CA GLN A 308 24.86 -40.33 6.06
C GLN A 308 26.15 -41.13 6.35
N PRO A 309 26.06 -42.41 6.79
CA PRO A 309 27.25 -43.22 7.01
C PRO A 309 27.92 -43.56 5.67
N PRO A 310 29.26 -43.66 5.62
CA PRO A 310 29.98 -43.91 4.39
C PRO A 310 29.58 -45.28 3.82
N LYS A 311 29.14 -45.31 2.55
CA LYS A 311 28.89 -46.54 1.79
C LYS A 311 30.14 -47.41 1.81
N LYS A 312 30.07 -48.58 2.45
CA LYS A 312 31.12 -49.61 2.39
C LYS A 312 31.33 -50.00 0.92
N LYS A 313 32.51 -49.71 0.38
CA LYS A 313 32.98 -50.28 -0.89
C LYS A 313 33.27 -51.77 -0.66
N ASN A 314 32.51 -52.64 -1.33
CA ASN A 314 32.82 -54.07 -1.37
C ASN A 314 34.15 -54.27 -2.10
N GLY A 315 35.17 -54.71 -1.36
CA GLY A 315 36.46 -55.09 -1.89
C GLY A 315 36.37 -56.43 -2.62
N PHE A 316 36.97 -56.46 -3.81
CA PHE A 316 37.27 -57.66 -4.60
C PHE A 316 38.02 -58.71 -3.77
N ARG A 317 37.69 -59.99 -3.96
CA ARG A 317 38.58 -61.11 -3.63
C ARG A 317 39.00 -61.78 -4.95
N LEU A 318 40.32 -61.89 -5.11
CA LEU A 318 41.01 -62.75 -6.08
C LEU A 318 40.84 -64.23 -5.68
#